data_AF-A0A9X3NFS9-F1
#
_entry.id   AF-A0A9X3NFS9-F1
#
_cell.length_a   1.000
_cell.length_b   1.000
_cell.length_c   1.000
_cell.angle_alpha   90.00
_cell.angle_beta   90.00
_cell.angle_gamma   90.00
#
_symmetry.space_group_name_H-M   'P 1'
#
loop_
_entity.id
_entity.type
_entity.pdbx_description
1 polymer ?
#
loop_
_entity_poly.entity_id
_entity_poly.type
_entity_poly.pdbx_seq_one_letter_code
_entity_poly.pdbx_strand_id
1 'polypeptide(L)'
;MSKSAVVHRRTAVLIATALVAAGCGSAEPEVEAKRVAAKPGAEAAVKKVVKRYMAAFAAGKGENACNLLTDEAVAGVVDDGKKRTAEEAFTLCADTITNLSDILEPSERKQLRHPKFTSVKIKGRTAVIRVTITDDPLELKYTDDYGWLIAGGLD
;
A
#
# COMPACT_ATOMS: atom_id res chain seq x y z
N MET A 1 58.30 30.39 -14.12
CA MET A 1 57.79 31.63 -14.73
C MET A 1 56.28 31.52 -14.88
N SER A 2 55.56 32.52 -14.35
CA SER A 2 54.15 32.93 -14.58
C SER A 2 53.04 31.87 -14.46
N LYS A 3 52.33 31.73 -13.34
CA LYS A 3 51.18 32.55 -12.87
C LYS A 3 50.17 32.91 -13.97
N SER A 4 48.98 32.31 -13.90
CA SER A 4 47.70 32.98 -14.16
C SER A 4 46.56 32.22 -13.47
N ALA A 5 46.07 32.82 -12.41
CA ALA A 5 44.82 32.46 -11.74
C ALA A 5 43.68 33.16 -12.50
N VAL A 6 42.63 32.41 -12.84
CA VAL A 6 41.35 33.01 -13.26
C VAL A 6 40.36 32.79 -12.14
N VAL A 7 40.22 33.84 -11.33
CA VAL A 7 39.12 34.04 -10.39
C VAL A 7 37.89 34.39 -11.22
N HIS A 8 36.83 33.58 -11.17
CA HIS A 8 35.51 34.00 -11.63
C HIS A 8 34.57 34.16 -10.44
N ARG A 9 34.18 35.42 -10.26
CA ARG A 9 33.28 35.92 -9.24
C ARG A 9 31.84 35.51 -9.57
N ARG A 10 31.19 34.92 -8.56
CA ARG A 10 29.82 35.16 -8.10
C ARG A 10 28.79 35.63 -9.13
N THR A 11 27.80 34.78 -9.38
CA THR A 11 26.40 35.23 -9.48
C THR A 11 25.50 34.15 -8.86
N ALA A 12 25.26 34.29 -7.56
CA ALA A 12 24.19 33.55 -6.88
C ALA A 12 22.88 34.25 -7.26
N VAL A 13 22.07 33.59 -8.08
CA VAL A 13 20.70 34.03 -8.35
C VAL A 13 19.83 33.52 -7.19
N LEU A 14 19.69 34.36 -6.18
CA LEU A 14 18.65 34.25 -5.16
C LEU A 14 17.32 34.63 -5.83
N ILE A 15 16.54 33.63 -6.25
CA ILE A 15 15.14 33.84 -6.58
C ILE A 15 14.39 33.90 -5.25
N ALA A 16 14.25 35.11 -4.72
CA ALA A 16 13.34 35.41 -3.63
C ALA A 16 11.93 35.56 -4.22
N THR A 17 11.19 34.46 -4.30
CA THR A 17 9.75 34.51 -4.59
C THR A 17 9.02 34.85 -3.29
N ALA A 18 8.74 36.14 -3.11
CA ALA A 18 7.76 36.60 -2.14
C ALA A 18 6.36 36.21 -2.64
N LEU A 19 5.71 35.27 -1.95
CA LEU A 19 4.30 34.96 -2.13
C LEU A 19 3.56 35.33 -0.85
N VAL A 20 2.68 36.32 -1.02
CA VAL A 20 1.80 36.93 -0.02
C VAL A 20 0.87 35.88 0.57
N ALA A 21 0.85 35.81 1.90
CA ALA A 21 -0.05 34.95 2.67
C ALA A 21 -1.48 35.51 2.68
N ALA A 22 -2.41 34.75 2.10
CA ALA A 22 -3.84 34.82 2.39
C ALA A 22 -4.48 33.43 2.18
N GLY A 23 -4.49 32.62 3.25
CA GLY A 23 -5.49 31.59 3.54
C GLY A 23 -5.81 30.50 2.50
N CYS A 24 -4.98 29.48 2.40
CA CYS A 24 -5.43 28.09 2.18
C CYS A 24 -4.29 27.15 2.59
N GLY A 25 -4.38 26.57 3.78
CA GLY A 25 -3.32 25.78 4.37
C GLY A 25 -3.05 24.51 3.57
N SER A 26 -1.96 24.50 2.81
CA SER A 26 -1.30 23.28 2.36
C SER A 26 -0.81 22.56 3.62
N ALA A 27 -1.65 21.70 4.19
CA ALA A 27 -1.22 20.76 5.19
C ALA A 27 -0.11 19.91 4.57
N GLU A 28 1.10 20.11 5.07
CA GLU A 28 2.28 19.38 4.64
C GLU A 28 1.98 17.87 4.72
N PRO A 29 2.24 17.07 3.67
CA PRO A 29 1.88 15.64 3.62
C PRO A 29 2.45 14.82 4.79
N GLU A 30 3.50 15.31 5.45
CA GLU A 30 4.05 14.73 6.68
C GLU A 30 3.13 14.85 7.91
N VAL A 31 2.38 15.95 8.05
CA VAL A 31 1.51 16.20 9.21
C VAL A 31 0.25 15.32 9.12
N GLU A 32 -0.31 15.19 7.93
CA GLU A 32 -1.47 14.34 7.68
C GLU A 32 -1.15 12.85 7.82
N ALA A 33 0.02 12.43 7.33
CA ALA A 33 0.51 11.07 7.55
C ALA A 33 0.61 10.74 9.05
N LYS A 34 1.26 11.60 9.85
CA LYS A 34 1.34 11.42 11.32
C LYS A 34 -0.05 11.36 11.97
N ARG A 35 -1.02 12.12 11.46
CA ARG A 35 -2.41 12.12 11.95
C ARG A 35 -3.14 10.81 11.66
N VAL A 36 -2.96 10.21 10.48
CA VAL A 36 -3.55 8.90 10.14
C VAL A 36 -3.00 7.80 11.05
N ALA A 37 -1.68 7.78 11.28
CA ALA A 37 -1.04 6.80 12.16
C ALA A 37 -1.44 6.96 13.63
N ALA A 38 -1.70 8.18 14.09
CA ALA A 38 -2.10 8.48 15.46
C ALA A 38 -3.60 8.35 15.73
N LYS A 39 -4.44 8.08 14.72
CA LYS A 39 -5.88 7.90 14.92
C LYS A 39 -6.15 6.67 15.80
N PRO A 40 -6.90 6.82 16.91
CA PRO A 40 -7.38 5.67 17.68
C PRO A 40 -8.09 4.68 16.75
N GLY A 41 -7.65 3.41 16.76
CA GLY A 41 -8.23 2.35 15.94
C GLY A 41 -7.57 2.12 14.57
N ALA A 42 -6.49 2.84 14.21
CA ALA A 42 -5.76 2.59 12.97
C ALA A 42 -5.26 1.14 12.84
N GLU A 43 -4.71 0.58 13.93
CA GLU A 43 -4.29 -0.83 13.98
C GLU A 43 -5.47 -1.79 13.76
N ALA A 44 -6.61 -1.52 14.39
CA ALA A 44 -7.81 -2.33 14.21
C ALA A 44 -8.34 -2.27 12.76
N ALA A 45 -8.24 -1.12 12.10
CA ALA A 45 -8.60 -0.95 10.70
C ALA A 45 -7.67 -1.76 9.77
N VAL A 46 -6.35 -1.71 9.98
CA VAL A 46 -5.37 -2.53 9.24
C VAL A 46 -5.67 -4.02 9.40
N LYS A 47 -5.83 -4.50 10.65
CA LYS A 47 -6.18 -5.91 10.92
C LYS A 47 -7.51 -6.31 10.26
N LYS A 48 -8.50 -5.41 10.24
CA LYS A 48 -9.81 -5.66 9.63
C LYS A 48 -9.70 -5.86 8.12
N VAL A 49 -8.89 -5.07 7.42
CA VAL A 49 -8.67 -5.21 5.97
C VAL A 49 -8.03 -6.55 5.66
N VAL A 50 -6.93 -6.91 6.33
CA VAL A 50 -6.27 -8.20 6.12
C VAL A 50 -7.19 -9.38 6.45
N LYS A 51 -7.95 -9.29 7.54
CA LYS A 51 -8.92 -10.33 7.90
C LYS A 51 -10.00 -10.51 6.83
N ARG A 52 -10.50 -9.42 6.25
CA ARG A 52 -11.49 -9.47 5.16
C ARG A 52 -10.89 -10.07 3.90
N TYR A 53 -9.67 -9.69 3.54
CA TYR A 53 -8.95 -10.24 2.39
C TYR A 53 -8.77 -11.75 2.53
N MET A 54 -8.18 -12.22 3.63
CA MET A 54 -7.93 -13.64 3.85
C MET A 54 -9.23 -14.46 3.94
N ALA A 55 -10.29 -13.90 4.53
CA ALA A 55 -11.60 -14.55 4.55
C ALA A 55 -12.26 -14.62 3.17
N ALA A 56 -12.09 -13.59 2.32
CA ALA A 56 -12.57 -13.59 0.95
C ALA A 56 -11.80 -14.59 0.09
N PHE A 57 -10.47 -14.61 0.21
CA PHE A 57 -9.58 -15.59 -0.42
C PHE A 57 -10.00 -17.01 -0.04
N ALA A 58 -10.10 -17.33 1.26
CA ALA A 58 -10.49 -18.66 1.74
C ALA A 58 -11.91 -19.12 1.35
N ALA A 59 -12.73 -18.20 0.83
CA ALA A 59 -14.08 -18.45 0.37
C ALA A 59 -14.23 -18.40 -1.15
N GLY A 60 -13.13 -18.25 -1.91
CA GLY A 60 -13.17 -18.12 -3.36
C GLY A 60 -13.91 -16.89 -3.85
N LYS A 61 -13.92 -15.83 -3.05
CA LYS A 61 -14.58 -14.57 -3.40
C LYS A 61 -13.57 -13.61 -4.00
N GLY A 62 -13.05 -13.95 -5.18
CA GLY A 62 -11.97 -13.23 -5.86
C GLY A 62 -12.19 -11.72 -5.95
N GLU A 63 -13.34 -11.27 -6.46
CA GLU A 63 -13.67 -9.84 -6.55
C GLU A 63 -13.63 -9.14 -5.18
N ASN A 64 -14.14 -9.78 -4.13
CA ASN A 64 -14.13 -9.21 -2.78
C ASN A 64 -12.71 -9.12 -2.20
N ALA A 65 -11.81 -10.01 -2.62
CA ALA A 65 -10.41 -9.97 -2.22
C ALA A 65 -9.65 -8.90 -3.01
N CYS A 66 -9.80 -8.84 -4.33
CA CYS A 66 -9.13 -7.85 -5.19
C CYS A 66 -9.57 -6.40 -4.88
N ASN A 67 -10.83 -6.18 -4.46
CA ASN A 67 -11.30 -4.86 -3.99
C ASN A 67 -10.63 -4.37 -2.69
N LEU A 68 -9.81 -5.20 -2.04
CA LEU A 68 -9.02 -4.82 -0.86
C LEU A 68 -7.54 -4.61 -1.19
N LEU A 69 -7.18 -4.67 -2.47
CA LEU A 69 -5.84 -4.45 -2.99
C LEU A 69 -5.73 -3.05 -3.62
N THR A 70 -4.52 -2.49 -3.68
CA THR A 70 -4.23 -1.36 -4.58
C THR A 70 -4.12 -1.84 -6.01
N ASP A 71 -4.26 -0.94 -6.98
CA ASP A 71 -4.11 -1.26 -8.41
C ASP A 71 -2.75 -1.91 -8.72
N GLU A 72 -1.67 -1.48 -8.04
CA GLU A 72 -0.36 -2.09 -8.20
C GLU A 72 -0.31 -3.52 -7.63
N ALA A 73 -1.01 -3.79 -6.53
CA ALA A 73 -1.08 -5.14 -5.98
C ALA A 73 -1.98 -6.06 -6.81
N VAL A 74 -3.08 -5.55 -7.37
CA VAL A 74 -3.89 -6.25 -8.38
C VAL A 74 -3.00 -6.63 -9.56
N ALA A 75 -2.22 -5.69 -10.09
CA ALA A 75 -1.27 -5.95 -11.18
C ALA A 75 -0.24 -7.02 -10.78
N GLY A 76 0.32 -6.97 -9.57
CA GLY A 76 1.28 -7.96 -9.07
C GLY A 76 0.70 -9.38 -8.96
N VAL A 77 -0.58 -9.53 -8.62
CA VAL A 77 -1.26 -10.84 -8.58
C VAL A 77 -1.36 -11.48 -9.97
N VAL A 78 -1.45 -10.67 -11.03
CA VAL A 78 -1.69 -11.12 -12.42
C VAL A 78 -0.50 -10.93 -13.35
N ASP A 79 0.66 -10.53 -12.83
CA ASP A 79 1.81 -10.17 -13.65
C ASP A 79 2.40 -11.41 -14.36
N ASP A 80 2.09 -11.53 -15.64
CA ASP A 80 2.68 -12.48 -16.58
C ASP A 80 3.55 -11.79 -17.64
N GLY A 81 3.97 -10.55 -17.38
CA GLY A 81 4.78 -9.73 -18.29
C GLY A 81 3.99 -9.04 -19.42
N LYS A 82 2.66 -9.10 -19.42
CA LYS A 82 1.81 -8.43 -20.42
C LYS A 82 1.24 -7.10 -19.92
N LYS A 83 1.22 -6.10 -20.80
CA LYS A 83 0.49 -4.84 -20.56
C LYS A 83 -1.02 -5.10 -20.65
N ARG A 84 -1.75 -4.71 -19.61
CA ARG A 84 -3.21 -4.84 -19.49
C ARG A 84 -3.83 -3.51 -19.12
N THR A 85 -5.10 -3.36 -19.43
CA THR A 85 -5.94 -2.34 -18.81
C THR A 85 -6.21 -2.68 -17.34
N ALA A 86 -6.61 -1.68 -16.54
CA ALA A 86 -6.96 -1.90 -15.14
C ALA A 86 -8.14 -2.88 -14.97
N GLU A 87 -9.12 -2.81 -15.88
CA GLU A 87 -10.28 -3.71 -15.89
C GLU A 87 -9.87 -5.17 -16.14
N GLU A 88 -9.06 -5.43 -17.16
CA GLU A 88 -8.54 -6.78 -17.45
C GLU A 88 -7.70 -7.33 -16.29
N ALA A 89 -6.85 -6.49 -15.68
CA ALA A 89 -6.06 -6.89 -14.52
C ALA A 89 -6.95 -7.23 -13.32
N PHE A 90 -8.01 -6.46 -13.08
CA PHE A 90 -8.96 -6.73 -12.00
C PHE A 90 -9.72 -8.05 -12.21
N THR A 91 -10.25 -8.29 -13.41
CA THR A 91 -10.93 -9.55 -13.74
C THR A 91 -10.01 -10.75 -13.54
N LEU A 92 -8.78 -10.67 -14.06
CA LEU A 92 -7.80 -11.74 -13.88
C LEU A 92 -7.39 -11.94 -12.43
N CYS A 93 -7.33 -10.88 -11.62
CA CYS A 93 -7.07 -10.99 -10.19
C CYS A 93 -8.18 -11.78 -9.52
N ALA A 94 -9.45 -11.46 -9.83
CA ALA A 94 -10.60 -12.14 -9.26
C ALA A 94 -10.61 -13.64 -9.63
N ASP A 95 -10.34 -13.96 -10.90
CA ASP A 95 -10.26 -15.35 -11.37
C ASP A 95 -9.09 -16.08 -10.71
N THR A 96 -7.92 -15.45 -10.64
CA THR A 96 -6.71 -16.03 -10.04
C THR A 96 -6.93 -16.36 -8.57
N ILE A 97 -7.46 -15.42 -7.77
CA ILE A 97 -7.77 -15.67 -6.36
C ILE A 97 -8.81 -16.78 -6.20
N THR A 98 -9.85 -16.80 -7.04
CA THR A 98 -10.88 -17.84 -6.99
C THR A 98 -10.28 -19.22 -7.25
N ASN A 99 -9.47 -19.36 -8.32
CA ASN A 99 -8.82 -20.61 -8.67
C ASN A 99 -7.80 -21.06 -7.60
N LEU A 100 -7.00 -20.14 -7.06
CA LEU A 100 -6.06 -20.44 -5.97
C LEU A 100 -6.78 -20.83 -4.68
N SER A 101 -7.99 -20.32 -4.44
CA SER A 101 -8.77 -20.73 -3.27
C SER A 101 -9.26 -22.17 -3.34
N ASP A 102 -9.46 -22.70 -4.56
CA ASP A 102 -10.00 -24.04 -4.77
C ASP A 102 -8.99 -25.12 -4.42
N ILE A 103 -7.70 -24.84 -4.61
CA ILE A 103 -6.60 -25.75 -4.27
C ILE A 103 -6.24 -25.74 -2.77
N LEU A 104 -6.79 -24.82 -1.98
CA LEU A 104 -6.51 -24.75 -0.54
C LEU A 104 -7.08 -25.97 0.20
N GLU A 105 -6.24 -26.57 1.03
CA GLU A 105 -6.64 -27.62 1.96
C GLU A 105 -7.63 -27.07 3.02
N PRO A 106 -8.50 -27.93 3.60
CA PRO A 106 -9.42 -27.50 4.66
C PRO A 106 -8.72 -26.85 5.87
N SER A 107 -7.51 -27.31 6.21
CA SER A 107 -6.65 -26.77 7.25
C SER A 107 -6.23 -25.32 6.97
N GLU A 108 -5.78 -25.04 5.74
CA GLU A 108 -5.35 -23.72 5.27
C GLU A 108 -6.54 -22.75 5.19
N ARG A 109 -7.67 -23.20 4.63
CA ARG A 109 -8.92 -22.40 4.61
C ARG A 109 -9.35 -21.98 6.01
N LYS A 110 -9.22 -22.88 7.00
CA LYS A 110 -9.55 -22.58 8.39
C LYS A 110 -8.61 -21.53 8.99
N GLN A 111 -7.31 -21.64 8.71
CA GLN A 111 -6.31 -20.68 9.19
C GLN A 111 -6.51 -19.28 8.57
N LEU A 112 -6.79 -19.19 7.27
CA LEU A 112 -7.08 -17.93 6.58
C LEU A 112 -8.36 -17.24 7.07
N ARG A 113 -9.37 -17.99 7.55
CA ARG A 113 -10.57 -17.42 8.17
C ARG A 113 -10.32 -16.85 9.57
N HIS A 114 -9.25 -17.32 10.23
CA HIS A 114 -8.88 -16.93 11.59
C HIS A 114 -7.40 -16.55 11.67
N PRO A 115 -6.96 -15.52 10.93
CA PRO A 115 -5.55 -15.17 10.85
C PRO A 115 -5.04 -14.68 12.21
N LYS A 116 -3.84 -15.13 12.56
CA LYS A 116 -3.13 -14.70 13.77
C LYS A 116 -2.13 -13.62 13.39
N PHE A 117 -2.32 -12.43 13.95
CA PHE A 117 -1.45 -11.28 13.73
C PHE A 117 -0.33 -11.26 14.77
N THR A 118 0.92 -11.27 14.35
CA THR A 118 2.07 -11.25 15.26
C THR A 118 2.60 -9.85 15.50
N SER A 119 2.46 -8.95 14.52
CA SER A 119 2.82 -7.54 14.68
C SER A 119 2.06 -6.67 13.69
N VAL A 120 1.80 -5.41 14.08
CA VAL A 120 1.33 -4.35 13.19
C VAL A 120 2.20 -3.13 13.45
N LYS A 121 2.77 -2.54 12.41
CA LYS A 121 3.57 -1.32 12.48
C LYS A 121 2.98 -0.31 11.51
N ILE A 122 2.52 0.83 12.01
CA ILE A 122 1.95 1.90 11.18
C ILE A 122 2.94 3.07 11.14
N LYS A 123 3.26 3.54 9.94
CA LYS A 123 4.13 4.69 9.69
C LYS A 123 3.44 5.63 8.72
N GLY A 124 2.77 6.63 9.26
CA GLY A 124 2.08 7.59 8.42
C GLY A 124 0.90 6.96 7.67
N ARG A 125 0.97 7.00 6.34
CA ARG A 125 0.00 6.40 5.41
C ARG A 125 0.36 4.99 4.96
N THR A 126 1.37 4.35 5.58
CA THR A 126 1.72 2.95 5.31
C THR A 126 1.65 2.12 6.57
N ALA A 127 1.38 0.83 6.42
CA ALA A 127 1.41 -0.13 7.50
C ALA A 127 2.05 -1.45 7.02
N VAL A 128 2.71 -2.12 7.95
CA VAL A 128 3.28 -3.46 7.74
C VAL A 128 2.68 -4.37 8.81
N ILE A 129 2.12 -5.50 8.38
CA ILE A 129 1.47 -6.47 9.26
C ILE A 129 1.99 -7.87 8.98
N ARG A 130 2.37 -8.58 10.04
CA ARG A 130 2.80 -9.98 9.95
C ARG A 130 1.67 -10.91 10.39
N VAL A 131 1.45 -11.95 9.59
CA VAL A 131 0.43 -12.97 9.85
C VAL A 131 1.13 -14.33 9.95
N THR A 132 0.74 -15.19 10.89
CA THR A 132 1.42 -16.48 11.11
C THR A 132 1.37 -17.45 9.92
N ILE A 133 0.42 -17.27 8.99
CA ILE A 133 0.25 -18.15 7.82
C ILE A 133 1.05 -17.68 6.58
N THR A 134 1.64 -16.49 6.63
CA THR A 134 2.47 -15.95 5.54
C THR A 134 3.89 -15.76 6.06
N ASP A 135 4.88 -16.14 5.25
CA ASP A 135 6.29 -15.91 5.60
C ASP A 135 6.61 -14.40 5.46
N ASP A 136 6.07 -13.79 4.41
CA ASP A 136 6.24 -12.38 4.14
C ASP A 136 5.23 -11.49 4.85
N PRO A 137 5.67 -10.30 5.33
CA PRO A 137 4.78 -9.32 5.89
C PRO A 137 3.92 -8.70 4.79
N LEU A 138 2.64 -8.50 5.07
CA LEU A 138 1.75 -7.74 4.20
C LEU A 138 2.01 -6.25 4.36
N GLU A 139 2.10 -5.56 3.22
CA GLU A 139 2.21 -4.11 3.16
C GLU A 139 0.85 -3.50 2.85
N LEU A 140 0.49 -2.42 3.54
CA LEU A 140 -0.74 -1.68 3.32
C LEU A 140 -0.46 -0.20 3.11
N LYS A 141 -1.29 0.43 2.28
CA LYS A 141 -1.30 1.89 2.03
C LYS A 141 -2.67 2.47 2.37
N TYR A 142 -2.67 3.68 2.94
CA TYR A 142 -3.87 4.44 3.21
C TYR A 142 -4.18 5.38 2.05
N THR A 143 -5.34 5.20 1.46
CA THR A 143 -5.95 6.05 0.42
C THR A 143 -7.06 6.88 1.05
N ASP A 144 -7.26 8.11 0.56
CA ASP A 144 -8.30 8.98 1.13
C ASP A 144 -9.70 8.51 0.71
N ASP A 145 -9.82 7.89 -0.46
CA ASP A 145 -11.09 7.43 -1.02
C ASP A 145 -11.54 6.07 -0.45
N TYR A 146 -10.61 5.15 -0.21
CA TYR A 146 -10.91 3.76 0.15
C TYR A 146 -10.39 3.33 1.53
N GLY A 147 -9.58 4.17 2.18
CA GLY A 147 -8.90 3.83 3.42
C GLY A 147 -7.72 2.89 3.20
N TRP A 148 -7.51 1.95 4.14
CA TRP A 148 -6.40 1.00 4.07
C TRP A 148 -6.65 -0.07 3.00
N LEU A 149 -5.68 -0.25 2.09
CA LEU A 149 -5.65 -1.30 1.07
C LEU A 149 -4.32 -2.06 1.16
N ILE A 150 -4.31 -3.33 0.77
CA ILE A 150 -3.10 -4.15 0.67
C ILE A 150 -2.34 -3.77 -0.61
N ALA A 151 -1.06 -3.49 -0.47
CA ALA A 151 -0.21 -2.99 -1.54
C ALA A 151 0.93 -3.97 -1.91
N GLY A 152 1.14 -5.04 -1.14
CA GLY A 152 2.21 -6.01 -1.40
C GLY A 152 2.34 -7.10 -0.32
N GLY A 153 3.33 -7.99 -0.49
CA GLY A 153 3.56 -9.18 0.34
C GLY A 153 2.59 -10.33 0.01
N LEU A 154 2.22 -10.44 -1.27
CA LEU A 154 1.27 -11.43 -1.79
C LEU A 154 1.95 -12.51 -2.65
N ASP A 155 3.26 -12.41 -2.81
CA ASP A 155 4.15 -13.31 -3.55
C ASP A 155 4.56 -14.57 -2.77
#